data_AF-A0A832GYU0-F1
#
_entry.id   AF-A0A832GYU0-F1
#
_cell.length_a   1.000
_cell.length_b   1.000
_cell.length_c   1.000
_cell.angle_alpha   90.00
_cell.angle_beta   90.00
_cell.angle_gamma   90.00
#
_symmetry.space_group_name_H-M   'P 1'
#
loop_
_entity.id
_entity.type
_entity.pdbx_description
1 polymer ?
#
loop_
_entity_poly.entity_id
_entity_poly.type
_entity_poly.pdbx_seq_one_letter_code
_entity_poly.pdbx_strand_id
1 'polypeptide(L)'
;MKLIAYVDESGLPTRCSAFVVAAVWKIVPPSVSYYQLGAAALLRAARELGMERARELKYTAARRRGWEVVGKIVRDIAREFRVDYEALHAEGPFDRLRALAAVARKLADGARSAKVCVFVIDEAPLDLSALRRTLKSL
;
A
#
# COMPACT_ATOMS: atom_id res chain seq x y z
N MET A 1 16.59 11.49 -3.79
CA MET A 1 15.48 10.91 -3.01
C MET A 1 14.57 10.14 -3.93
N LYS A 2 14.00 9.04 -3.45
CA LYS A 2 13.09 8.16 -4.16
C LYS A 2 11.87 7.90 -3.26
N LEU A 3 10.67 7.99 -3.80
CA LEU A 3 9.45 7.55 -3.11
C LEU A 3 9.22 6.08 -3.45
N ILE A 4 8.90 5.28 -2.43
CA ILE A 4 8.46 3.90 -2.59
C ILE A 4 7.09 3.79 -1.91
N ALA A 5 6.10 3.31 -2.65
CA ALA A 5 4.74 3.07 -2.15
C ALA A 5 4.30 1.64 -2.48
N TYR A 6 3.76 0.97 -1.47
CA TYR A 6 3.06 -0.31 -1.61
C TYR A 6 1.57 0.00 -1.59
N VAL A 7 0.89 -0.29 -2.69
CA VAL A 7 -0.52 0.00 -2.91
C VAL A 7 -1.27 -1.32 -2.92
N ASP A 8 -2.33 -1.38 -2.12
CA ASP A 8 -3.19 -2.55 -2.02
C ASP A 8 -4.66 -2.12 -2.05
N GLU A 9 -5.51 -3.03 -2.51
CA GLU A 9 -6.94 -2.82 -2.69
C GLU A 9 -7.73 -3.77 -1.80
N SER A 10 -8.81 -3.28 -1.21
CA SER A 10 -9.74 -4.11 -0.44
C SER A 10 -11.16 -3.94 -0.96
N GLY A 11 -11.82 -5.07 -1.19
CA GLY A 11 -13.16 -5.15 -1.75
C GLY A 11 -13.13 -5.36 -3.26
N LEU A 12 -14.13 -6.08 -3.78
CA LEU A 12 -14.32 -6.21 -5.23
C LEU A 12 -15.20 -5.05 -5.71
N PRO A 13 -14.72 -4.17 -6.62
CA PRO A 13 -15.46 -2.98 -7.06
C PRO A 13 -16.74 -3.30 -7.86
N THR A 14 -17.01 -4.59 -8.09
CA THR A 14 -18.22 -5.10 -8.76
C THR A 14 -19.23 -5.73 -7.80
N ARG A 15 -18.85 -5.98 -6.54
CA ARG A 15 -19.68 -6.72 -5.56
C ARG A 15 -19.69 -6.09 -4.17
N CYS A 16 -18.79 -5.15 -3.90
CA CYS A 16 -18.61 -4.54 -2.59
C CYS A 16 -19.06 -3.08 -2.61
N SER A 17 -19.95 -2.71 -1.70
CA SER A 17 -20.39 -1.33 -1.49
C SER A 17 -19.34 -0.43 -0.85
N ALA A 18 -18.24 -1.00 -0.35
CA ALA A 18 -17.12 -0.27 0.22
C ALA A 18 -15.81 -0.77 -0.41
N PHE A 19 -15.26 0.03 -1.32
CA PHE A 19 -13.97 -0.23 -1.94
C PHE A 19 -12.92 0.70 -1.34
N VAL A 20 -11.77 0.14 -0.98
CA VAL A 20 -10.68 0.89 -0.36
C VAL A 20 -9.40 0.65 -1.15
N VAL A 21 -8.70 1.73 -1.48
CA VAL A 21 -7.31 1.67 -1.96
C VAL A 21 -6.45 2.33 -0.90
N ALA A 22 -5.41 1.64 -0.46
CA ALA A 22 -4.47 2.17 0.51
C ALA A 22 -3.04 2.12 -0.05
N ALA A 23 -2.24 3.10 0.33
CA ALA A 23 -0.81 3.17 0.03
C ALA A 23 -0.02 3.38 1.32
N VAL A 24 0.91 2.45 1.57
CA VAL A 24 1.94 2.59 2.62
C VAL A 24 3.23 3.01 1.94
N TRP A 25 3.79 4.16 2.32
CA TRP A 25 4.88 4.76 1.56
C TRP A 25 5.92 5.49 2.39
N LYS A 26 7.11 5.66 1.80
CA LYS A 26 8.25 6.33 2.42
C LYS A 26 9.16 6.95 1.37
N ILE A 27 9.81 8.08 1.72
CA ILE A 27 10.89 8.66 0.92
C ILE A 27 12.22 8.15 1.45
N VAL A 28 13.04 7.62 0.56
CA VAL A 28 14.30 6.95 0.88
C VAL A 28 15.44 7.42 -0.05
N PRO A 29 16.71 7.18 0.34
CA PRO A 29 17.83 7.33 -0.57
C PRO A 29 17.68 6.48 -1.85
N PRO A 30 18.25 6.89 -2.99
CA PRO A 30 18.12 6.16 -4.25
C PRO A 30 18.58 4.69 -4.20
N SER A 31 19.58 4.39 -3.37
CA SER A 31 20.16 3.05 -3.17
C SER A 31 19.22 2.04 -2.51
N VAL A 32 18.16 2.48 -1.83
CA VAL A 32 17.26 1.59 -1.09
C VAL A 32 16.34 0.84 -2.06
N SER A 33 16.36 -0.49 -2.04
CA SER A 33 15.43 -1.31 -2.83
C SER A 33 14.04 -1.37 -2.18
N TYR A 34 12.98 -1.33 -3.00
CA TYR A 34 11.61 -1.54 -2.50
C TYR A 34 11.43 -2.94 -1.93
N TYR A 35 12.16 -3.93 -2.45
CA TYR A 35 12.09 -5.29 -1.93
C TYR A 35 12.65 -5.34 -0.50
N GLN A 36 13.82 -4.73 -0.27
CA GLN A 36 14.48 -4.70 1.03
C GLN A 36 13.67 -3.92 2.08
N LEU A 37 13.11 -2.77 1.70
CA LEU A 37 12.31 -1.95 2.60
C LEU A 37 11.07 -2.69 3.11
N GLY A 38 10.33 -3.33 2.20
CA GLY A 38 9.14 -4.12 2.53
C GLY A 38 9.49 -5.37 3.32
N ALA A 39 10.51 -6.13 2.89
CA ALA A 39 10.96 -7.33 3.58
C ALA A 39 11.42 -7.04 5.01
N ALA A 40 12.13 -5.94 5.26
CA ALA A 40 12.56 -5.55 6.60
C ALA A 40 11.37 -5.26 7.52
N ALA A 41 10.34 -4.56 7.02
CA ALA A 41 9.11 -4.30 7.77
C ALA A 41 8.34 -5.60 8.07
N LEU A 42 8.20 -6.47 7.06
CA LEU A 42 7.52 -7.76 7.19
C LEU A 42 8.23 -8.68 8.19
N LEU A 43 9.55 -8.79 8.12
CA LEU A 43 10.34 -9.64 9.03
C LEU A 43 10.22 -9.19 10.49
N ARG A 44 10.23 -7.88 10.76
CA ARG A 44 10.01 -7.37 12.12
C ARG A 44 8.62 -7.71 12.63
N ALA A 45 7.58 -7.48 11.82
CA ALA A 45 6.21 -7.86 12.16
C ALA A 45 6.08 -9.38 12.39
N ALA A 46 6.74 -10.20 11.57
CA ALA A 46 6.72 -11.65 11.69
C ALA A 46 7.37 -12.13 12.99
N ARG A 47 8.50 -11.53 13.40
CA ARG A 47 9.16 -11.82 14.69
C ARG A 47 8.26 -11.52 15.88
N GLU A 48 7.64 -10.34 15.88
CA GLU A 48 6.70 -9.92 16.95
C GLU A 48 5.49 -10.86 17.05
N LEU A 49 5.07 -11.49 15.94
CA LEU A 49 3.96 -12.45 15.92
C LEU A 49 4.39 -13.92 16.13
N GLY A 50 5.70 -14.21 16.24
CA GLY A 50 6.23 -15.58 16.25
C GLY A 50 5.92 -16.34 14.96
N MET A 51 6.04 -15.67 13.81
CA MET A 51 5.65 -16.13 12.48
C MET A 51 6.77 -16.01 11.44
N GLU A 52 8.05 -16.09 11.82
CA GLU A 52 9.17 -15.82 10.88
C GLU A 52 9.25 -16.80 9.70
N ARG A 53 8.65 -17.99 9.82
CA ARG A 53 8.58 -18.99 8.75
C ARG A 53 7.42 -18.77 7.78
N ALA A 54 6.52 -17.83 8.08
CA ALA A 54 5.40 -17.54 7.21
C ALA A 54 5.89 -16.79 5.97
N ARG A 55 5.52 -17.29 4.78
CA ARG A 55 5.78 -16.59 3.51
C ARG A 55 5.00 -15.28 3.40
N GLU A 56 3.89 -15.17 4.13
CA GLU A 56 3.01 -14.02 4.15
C GLU A 56 2.33 -13.88 5.53
N LEU A 57 2.13 -12.63 5.98
CA LEU A 57 1.41 -12.32 7.22
C LEU A 57 -0.04 -11.98 6.92
N LYS A 58 -0.91 -12.99 6.84
CA LYS A 58 -2.35 -12.77 6.72
C LYS A 58 -2.94 -12.22 8.02
N TYR A 59 -3.83 -11.22 7.90
CA TYR A 59 -4.52 -10.61 9.03
C TYR A 59 -5.25 -11.61 9.93
N THR A 60 -5.92 -12.62 9.35
CA THR A 60 -6.64 -13.66 10.10
C THR A 60 -5.71 -14.48 11.00
N ALA A 61 -4.49 -14.76 10.56
CA ALA A 61 -3.48 -15.46 11.35
C ALA A 61 -2.88 -14.53 12.42
N ALA A 62 -2.56 -13.28 12.06
CA ALA A 62 -2.03 -12.29 12.99
C ALA A 62 -3.01 -11.99 14.14
N ARG A 63 -4.31 -11.84 13.85
CA ARG A 63 -5.35 -11.56 14.85
C ARG A 63 -5.43 -12.64 15.94
N ARG A 64 -5.14 -13.91 15.61
CA ARG A 64 -5.11 -15.01 16.60
C ARG A 64 -4.00 -14.86 17.64
N ARG A 65 -3.00 -14.00 17.40
CA ARG A 65 -1.92 -13.69 18.35
C ARG A 65 -2.28 -12.58 19.35
N GLY A 66 -3.45 -11.95 19.19
CA GLY A 66 -3.95 -10.92 20.10
C GLY A 66 -3.89 -9.51 19.50
N TRP A 67 -4.91 -8.72 19.82
CA TRP A 67 -5.08 -7.36 19.29
C TRP A 67 -3.99 -6.38 19.75
N GLU A 68 -3.42 -6.59 20.93
CA GLU A 68 -2.36 -5.74 21.46
C GLU A 68 -1.09 -5.82 20.60
N VAL A 69 -0.67 -7.04 20.25
CA VAL A 69 0.51 -7.29 19.41
C VAL A 69 0.28 -6.76 17.99
N VAL A 70 -0.89 -7.02 17.40
CA VAL A 70 -1.26 -6.49 16.09
C VAL A 70 -1.26 -4.96 16.11
N GLY A 71 -1.84 -4.35 17.14
CA GLY A 71 -1.88 -2.90 17.31
C GLY A 71 -0.49 -2.28 17.45
N LYS A 72 0.43 -2.94 18.16
CA LYS A 72 1.84 -2.53 18.25
C LYS A 72 2.49 -2.52 16.86
N ILE A 73 2.36 -3.59 16.10
CA ILE A 73 2.93 -3.71 14.75
C ILE A 73 2.40 -2.61 13.82
N VAL A 74 1.08 -2.37 13.83
CA VAL A 74 0.47 -1.30 13.03
C VAL A 74 1.03 0.06 13.41
N ARG A 75 1.19 0.35 14.72
CA ARG A 75 1.81 1.60 15.17
C ARG A 75 3.27 1.73 14.74
N ASP A 76 4.05 0.65 14.78
CA ASP A 76 5.45 0.68 14.38
C ASP A 76 5.60 0.89 12.88
N ILE A 77 4.74 0.29 12.06
CA ILE A 77 4.66 0.56 10.63
C ILE A 77 4.27 2.04 10.40
N ALA A 78 3.26 2.56 11.09
CA ALA A 78 2.81 3.95 10.93
C ALA A 78 3.83 5.00 11.43
N ARG A 79 4.79 4.61 12.28
CA ARG A 79 5.92 5.48 12.68
C ARG A 79 6.99 5.56 11.60
N GLU A 80 7.17 4.51 10.82
CA GLU A 80 8.20 4.44 9.78
C GLU A 80 7.69 4.89 8.40
N PHE A 81 6.43 4.60 8.12
CA PHE A 81 5.77 4.84 6.84
C PHE A 81 4.62 5.81 7.01
N ARG A 82 4.37 6.59 5.96
CA ARG A 82 3.13 7.34 5.81
C ARG A 82 2.08 6.42 5.19
N VAL A 83 0.83 6.67 5.54
CA VAL A 83 -0.31 5.92 5.01
C VAL A 83 -1.29 6.92 4.42
N ASP A 84 -1.61 6.73 3.14
CA ASP A 84 -2.70 7.43 2.47
C ASP A 84 -3.70 6.40 1.98
N TYR A 85 -4.98 6.71 2.05
CA TYR A 85 -6.02 5.82 1.53
C TYR A 85 -7.15 6.62 0.90
N GLU A 86 -7.92 5.95 0.06
CA GLU A 86 -9.19 6.41 -0.48
C GLU A 86 -10.22 5.31 -0.26
N ALA A 87 -11.38 5.68 0.27
CA ALA A 87 -12.51 4.79 0.46
C ALA A 87 -13.71 5.37 -0.28
N LEU A 88 -14.35 4.55 -1.11
CA LEU A 88 -15.54 4.95 -1.85
C LEU A 88 -16.56 3.82 -1.93
N HIS A 89 -17.79 4.20 -2.27
CA HIS A 89 -18.78 3.23 -2.72
C HIS A 89 -18.52 2.93 -4.20
N ALA A 90 -18.12 1.69 -4.51
CA ALA A 90 -17.89 1.27 -5.89
C ALA A 90 -19.17 0.68 -6.47
N GLU A 91 -19.60 1.22 -7.61
CA GLU A 91 -20.74 0.73 -8.38
C GLU A 91 -20.24 0.01 -9.65
N GLY A 92 -18.98 0.21 -10.03
CA GLY A 92 -18.34 -0.57 -11.09
C GLY A 92 -16.82 -0.42 -11.20
N PRO A 93 -16.22 -1.06 -12.23
CA PRO A 93 -14.76 -1.11 -12.40
C PRO A 93 -14.08 0.26 -12.57
N PHE A 94 -14.80 1.29 -13.02
CA PHE A 94 -14.23 2.63 -13.19
C PHE A 94 -13.93 3.32 -11.85
N ASP A 95 -14.67 2.97 -10.80
CA ASP A 95 -14.44 3.53 -9.46
C ASP A 95 -13.11 3.07 -8.88
N ARG A 96 -12.64 1.86 -9.25
CA ARG A 96 -11.29 1.38 -8.94
C ARG A 96 -10.22 2.35 -9.42
N LEU A 97 -10.27 2.73 -10.71
CA LEU A 97 -9.31 3.64 -11.30
C LEU A 97 -9.38 5.03 -10.65
N ARG A 98 -10.58 5.49 -10.28
CA ARG A 98 -10.78 6.77 -9.59
C ARG A 98 -10.11 6.77 -8.21
N ALA A 99 -10.32 5.73 -7.41
CA ALA A 99 -9.69 5.60 -6.10
C ALA A 99 -8.17 5.50 -6.22
N LEU A 100 -7.66 4.69 -7.16
CA LEU A 100 -6.22 4.57 -7.41
C LEU A 100 -5.61 5.91 -7.83
N ALA A 101 -6.28 6.66 -8.71
CA ALA A 101 -5.84 7.99 -9.12
C ALA A 101 -5.85 8.99 -7.94
N ALA A 102 -6.85 8.94 -7.07
CA ALA A 102 -6.92 9.79 -5.88
C ALA A 102 -5.75 9.50 -4.92
N VAL A 103 -5.46 8.22 -4.66
CA VAL A 103 -4.28 7.81 -3.87
C VAL A 103 -2.99 8.26 -4.55
N ALA A 104 -2.87 8.06 -5.87
CA ALA A 104 -1.68 8.49 -6.62
C ALA A 104 -1.46 10.01 -6.57
N ARG A 105 -2.52 10.82 -6.58
CA ARG A 105 -2.43 12.29 -6.37
C ARG A 105 -1.84 12.61 -5.00
N LYS A 106 -2.37 12.00 -3.93
CA LYS A 106 -1.86 12.19 -2.55
C LYS A 106 -0.38 11.81 -2.46
N LEU A 107 0.02 10.70 -3.10
CA LEU A 107 1.41 10.27 -3.19
C LEU A 107 2.26 11.28 -3.96
N ALA A 108 1.79 11.81 -5.09
CA ALA A 108 2.50 12.82 -5.88
C ALA A 108 2.72 14.12 -5.09
N ASP A 109 1.71 14.59 -4.36
CA ASP A 109 1.83 15.73 -3.45
C ASP A 109 2.85 15.49 -2.33
N GLY A 110 2.90 14.27 -1.81
CA GLY A 110 3.91 13.83 -0.85
C GLY A 110 5.31 13.65 -1.47
N ALA A 111 5.40 13.47 -2.78
CA ALA A 111 6.62 13.16 -3.52
C ALA A 111 7.42 14.39 -3.97
N ARG A 112 7.07 15.62 -3.56
CA ARG A 112 7.69 16.86 -4.08
C ARG A 112 9.23 16.89 -4.02
N SER A 113 9.84 16.16 -3.09
CA SER A 113 11.31 16.04 -2.97
C SER A 113 11.92 14.81 -3.66
N ALA A 114 11.10 13.90 -4.18
CA ALA A 114 11.50 12.66 -4.83
C ALA A 114 11.75 12.87 -6.34
N LYS A 115 12.85 12.31 -6.84
CA LYS A 115 13.19 12.32 -8.28
C LYS A 115 12.63 11.10 -9.02
N VAL A 116 12.29 10.06 -8.28
CA VAL A 116 11.80 8.77 -8.78
C VAL A 116 10.70 8.30 -7.84
N CYS A 117 9.59 7.83 -8.40
CA CYS A 117 8.49 7.22 -7.67
C CYS A 117 8.36 5.75 -8.11
N VAL A 118 8.33 4.84 -7.14
CA VAL A 118 8.13 3.41 -7.35
C VAL A 118 6.82 3.02 -6.69
N PHE A 119 5.86 2.57 -7.49
CA PHE A 119 4.58 2.04 -7.04
C PHE A 119 4.57 0.53 -7.21
N VAL A 120 4.46 -0.20 -6.10
CA VAL A 120 4.25 -1.65 -6.07
C VAL A 120 2.77 -1.87 -5.81
N ILE A 121 2.03 -2.39 -6.79
CA ILE A 121 0.59 -2.57 -6.72
C ILE A 121 0.29 -4.06 -6.75
N ASP A 122 -0.39 -4.59 -5.74
CA ASP A 122 -0.82 -5.99 -5.71
C ASP A 122 -2.14 -6.19 -6.50
N GLU A 123 -2.36 -7.40 -7.04
CA GLU A 123 -3.59 -7.84 -7.72
C GLU A 123 -4.13 -6.95 -8.88
N ALA A 124 -3.32 -6.68 -9.89
CA ALA A 124 -3.72 -5.87 -11.05
C ALA A 124 -3.59 -6.58 -12.41
N PRO A 125 -4.71 -6.90 -13.10
CA PRO A 125 -4.80 -6.66 -14.54
C PRO A 125 -5.20 -5.19 -14.75
N LEU A 126 -4.31 -4.26 -14.38
CA LEU A 126 -4.52 -2.85 -14.71
C LEU A 126 -4.20 -2.69 -16.20
N ASP A 127 -5.09 -2.05 -16.95
CA ASP A 127 -4.71 -1.48 -18.24
C ASP A 127 -3.68 -0.38 -17.96
N LEU A 128 -2.40 -0.76 -18.09
CA LEU A 128 -1.26 0.13 -17.86
C LEU A 128 -1.32 1.37 -18.74
N SER A 129 -1.96 1.31 -19.91
CA SER A 129 -2.13 2.46 -20.80
C SER A 129 -3.18 3.42 -20.26
N ALA A 130 -4.29 2.90 -19.72
CA ALA A 130 -5.29 3.72 -19.02
C ALA A 130 -4.68 4.36 -17.77
N LEU A 131 -4.03 3.57 -16.91
CA LEU A 131 -3.37 4.08 -15.70
C LEU A 131 -2.34 5.15 -16.04
N ARG A 132 -1.47 4.91 -17.03
CA ARG A 132 -0.44 5.87 -17.42
C ARG A 132 -1.03 7.16 -17.97
N ARG A 133 -2.14 7.10 -18.72
CA ARG A 133 -2.85 8.32 -19.17
C ARG A 133 -3.38 9.12 -17.98
N THR A 134 -4.04 8.45 -17.03
CA THR A 134 -4.57 9.09 -15.83
C THR A 134 -3.47 9.68 -14.96
N LEU A 135 -2.34 8.99 -14.80
CA LEU A 135 -1.22 9.46 -13.99
C LEU A 135 -0.40 10.57 -14.68
N LYS A 136 -0.24 10.56 -16.01
CA LYS A 136 0.46 11.63 -16.74
C LYS A 136 -0.23 12.99 -16.64
N SER A 137 -1.54 12.99 -16.40
CA SER A 137 -2.33 14.22 -16.21
C SER A 137 -2.29 14.77 -14.78
N LEU A 138 -1.58 14.11 -13.87
CA LEU A 138 -1.35 14.54 -12.48
C LEU A 138 0.01 15.20 -12.36
#